data_AF-A0A819P0P1-F1
#
_entry.id   AF-A0A819P0P1-F1
#
_cell.length_a   1.000
_cell.length_b   1.000
_cell.length_c   1.000
_cell.angle_alpha   90.00
_cell.angle_beta   90.00
_cell.angle_gamma   90.00
#
_symmetry.space_group_name_H-M   'P 1'
#
loop_
_entity.id
_entity.type
_entity.pdbx_description
1 polymer ?
#
loop_
_entity_poly.entity_id
_entity_poly.type
_entity_poly.pdbx_seq_one_letter_code
_entity_poly.pdbx_strand_id
1 'polypeptide(L)'
;MFRNLIQRCSTIGTIKTYSYPSLFHCSQSLKCISKHRLSDSSNDCNYGEDESFSVCQLNDSNRFVCSSKPNKCLSIVALENKIND
;
A
#
# COMPACT_ATOMS: atom_id res chain seq x y z
N MET A 1 8.40 -7.29 -18.55
CA MET A 1 7.15 -6.70 -19.08
C MET A 1 6.50 -5.67 -18.13
N PHE A 2 7.17 -5.21 -17.05
CA PHE A 2 6.62 -4.27 -16.05
C PHE A 2 6.84 -2.77 -16.35
N ARG A 3 7.83 -2.41 -17.18
CA ARG A 3 8.25 -1.01 -17.39
C ARG A 3 7.13 -0.11 -17.94
N ASN A 4 6.22 -0.65 -18.76
CA ASN A 4 5.17 0.15 -19.41
C ASN A 4 3.98 0.44 -18.48
N LEU A 5 3.70 -0.41 -17.48
CA LEU A 5 2.59 -0.18 -16.54
C LEU A 5 2.98 0.87 -15.49
N ILE A 6 4.22 0.81 -15.00
CA ILE A 6 4.75 1.71 -13.97
C ILE A 6 5.14 3.08 -14.57
N GLN A 7 5.32 3.20 -15.89
CA GLN A 7 5.68 4.45 -16.56
C GLN A 7 4.67 5.59 -16.33
N ARG A 8 3.41 5.25 -16.01
CA ARG A 8 2.34 6.20 -15.66
C ARG A 8 1.97 6.15 -14.18
N CYS A 9 2.83 5.58 -13.34
CA CYS A 9 2.63 5.49 -11.91
C CYS A 9 3.78 6.18 -11.18
N SER A 10 3.43 6.90 -10.13
CA SER A 10 4.38 7.60 -9.27
C SER A 10 4.49 6.85 -7.95
N THR A 11 5.72 6.72 -7.44
CA THR A 11 5.93 6.32 -6.05
C THR A 11 5.32 7.38 -5.13
N ILE A 12 4.59 6.94 -4.12
CA ILE A 12 3.90 7.85 -3.21
C ILE A 12 4.79 8.22 -2.01
N GLY A 13 5.82 7.42 -1.75
CA GLY A 13 6.78 7.67 -0.68
C GLY A 13 7.65 8.89 -0.98
N THR A 14 7.58 9.89 -0.11
CA THR A 14 8.63 10.91 -0.03
C THR A 14 9.84 10.28 0.62
N ILE A 15 11.06 10.56 0.14
CA ILE A 15 12.30 10.25 0.86
C ILE A 15 12.27 11.04 2.17
N LYS A 16 11.66 10.49 3.22
CA LYS A 16 11.62 11.07 4.55
C LYS A 16 12.23 10.08 5.53
N THR A 17 13.44 10.40 5.96
CA THR A 17 14.21 9.75 7.02
C THR A 17 13.59 10.04 8.40
N TYR A 18 12.31 9.74 8.58
CA TYR A 18 11.66 9.80 9.88
C TYR A 18 11.34 8.39 10.35
N SER A 19 11.70 8.13 11.61
CA SER A 19 11.36 6.94 12.39
C SER A 19 9.85 6.88 12.60
N TYR A 20 9.10 6.63 11.54
CA TYR A 20 7.70 6.28 11.67
C TYR A 20 7.64 4.88 12.27
N PRO A 21 6.76 4.63 13.27
CA PRO A 21 6.54 3.28 13.76
C PRO A 21 6.20 2.38 12.57
N SER A 22 6.82 1.20 12.54
CA SER A 22 6.59 0.16 11.51
C SER A 22 5.19 -0.47 11.59
N LEU A 23 4.38 0.00 12.54
CA LEU A 23 3.04 -0.46 12.85
C LEU A 23 2.00 0.60 12.48
N PHE A 24 0.84 0.11 12.03
CA PHE A 24 -0.39 0.83 11.80
C PHE A 24 -1.45 0.32 12.79
N HIS A 25 -2.14 1.24 13.45
CA HIS A 25 -3.20 0.90 14.41
C HIS A 25 -4.55 0.83 13.68
N CYS A 26 -5.22 -0.32 13.76
CA CYS A 26 -6.57 -0.50 13.22
C CYS A 26 -7.55 0.35 14.04
N SER A 27 -8.24 1.27 13.37
CA SER A 27 -9.04 2.34 13.98
C SER A 27 -10.10 1.87 14.98
N GLN A 28 -10.69 0.69 14.78
CA GLN A 28 -11.80 0.17 15.59
C GLN A 28 -11.40 -1.04 16.44
N SER A 29 -10.11 -1.24 16.70
CA SER A 29 -9.63 -2.34 17.53
C SER A 29 -8.33 -1.96 18.24
N LEU A 30 -7.88 -2.79 19.18
CA LEU A 30 -6.53 -2.67 19.77
C LEU A 30 -5.45 -3.32 18.90
N LYS A 31 -5.78 -3.75 17.68
CA LYS A 31 -4.86 -4.45 16.78
C LYS A 31 -3.93 -3.44 16.11
N CYS A 32 -2.64 -3.72 16.22
CA CYS A 32 -1.62 -3.06 15.40
C CYS A 32 -1.10 -4.07 14.38
N ILE A 33 -1.07 -3.68 13.12
CA ILE A 33 -0.51 -4.48 12.02
C ILE A 33 0.75 -3.80 11.51
N SER A 34 1.63 -4.54 10.85
CA SER A 34 2.77 -3.89 10.23
C SER A 34 2.35 -3.13 8.98
N LYS A 35 2.96 -1.97 8.73
CA LYS A 35 2.68 -1.13 7.56
C LYS A 35 2.83 -1.86 6.22
N HIS A 36 3.61 -2.94 6.16
CA HIS A 36 3.72 -3.77 4.95
C HIS A 36 2.40 -4.43 4.52
N ARG A 37 1.48 -4.62 5.49
CA ARG A 37 0.12 -5.15 5.29
C ARG A 37 -0.87 -4.13 4.74
N LEU A 38 -0.51 -2.84 4.71
CA LEU A 38 -1.42 -1.82 4.17
C LEU A 38 -1.54 -1.96 2.66
N SER A 39 -2.76 -2.12 2.16
CA SER A 39 -3.08 -2.28 0.74
C SER A 39 -2.32 -3.44 0.10
N ASP A 40 -2.25 -4.58 0.79
CA ASP A 40 -1.59 -5.80 0.31
C ASP A 40 -2.57 -6.84 -0.28
N SER A 41 -3.85 -6.46 -0.42
CA SER A 41 -4.98 -7.30 -0.85
C SER A 41 -5.46 -8.32 0.18
N SER A 42 -4.99 -8.24 1.43
CA SER A 42 -5.49 -9.00 2.58
C SER A 42 -6.12 -8.05 3.60
N ASN A 43 -7.30 -8.41 4.12
CA ASN A 43 -7.90 -7.66 5.23
C ASN A 43 -7.24 -8.11 6.55
N ASP A 44 -6.20 -7.40 6.98
CA ASP A 44 -5.52 -7.62 8.24
C ASP A 44 -6.17 -6.84 9.40
N CYS A 45 -6.88 -5.73 9.15
CA CYS A 45 -7.75 -5.14 10.17
C CYS A 45 -9.14 -5.78 10.20
N ASN A 46 -9.79 -5.76 11.36
CA ASN A 46 -11.12 -6.36 11.55
C ASN A 46 -12.20 -5.79 10.62
N TYR A 47 -12.04 -4.52 10.19
CA TYR A 47 -12.97 -3.84 9.31
C TYR A 47 -12.37 -3.51 7.93
N GLY A 48 -11.18 -4.06 7.61
CA GLY A 48 -10.52 -3.87 6.32
C GLY A 48 -10.05 -2.45 6.03
N GLU A 49 -9.91 -1.59 7.05
CA GLU A 49 -9.44 -0.21 6.84
C GLU A 49 -7.99 -0.12 6.35
N ASP A 50 -7.21 -1.18 6.54
CA ASP A 50 -5.87 -1.36 6.01
C ASP A 50 -5.82 -1.57 4.50
N GLU A 51 -6.94 -1.96 3.89
CA GLU A 51 -7.10 -2.07 2.44
C GLU A 51 -7.75 -0.82 1.82
N SER A 52 -8.03 0.20 2.64
CA SER A 52 -8.51 1.49 2.18
C SER A 52 -7.43 2.25 1.40
N PHE A 53 -7.85 2.98 0.36
CA PHE A 53 -6.97 3.88 -0.37
C PHE A 53 -6.32 4.94 0.53
N SER A 54 -6.98 5.35 1.62
CA SER A 54 -6.48 6.36 2.56
C SER A 54 -5.17 5.99 3.24
N VAL A 55 -4.89 4.69 3.40
CA VAL A 55 -3.66 4.22 4.07
C VAL A 55 -2.48 4.05 3.11
N CYS A 56 -2.71 4.24 1.81
CA CYS A 56 -1.69 4.10 0.77
C CYS A 56 -0.50 5.06 0.94
N GLN A 57 -0.74 6.24 1.53
CA GLN A 57 0.29 7.23 1.84
C GLN A 57 1.04 6.98 3.15
N LEU A 58 0.60 5.99 3.94
CA LEU A 58 1.17 5.72 5.28
C LEU A 58 2.32 4.70 5.23
N ASN A 59 2.50 4.01 4.09
CA ASN A 59 3.60 3.11 3.84
C ASN A 59 4.46 3.62 2.68
N ASP A 60 5.57 4.27 3.03
CA ASP A 60 6.54 4.85 2.09
C ASP A 60 7.35 3.79 1.31
N SER A 61 7.26 2.52 1.72
CA SER A 61 8.04 1.43 1.14
C SER A 61 7.25 0.78 0.01
N ASN A 62 7.58 1.09 -1.24
CA ASN A 62 7.18 0.31 -2.42
C ASN A 62 5.69 0.35 -2.81
N ARG A 63 5.03 1.50 -2.64
CA ARG A 63 3.65 1.74 -3.09
C ARG A 63 3.61 2.73 -4.26
N PHE A 64 2.73 2.46 -5.22
CA PHE A 64 2.54 3.27 -6.43
C PHE A 64 1.07 3.64 -6.62
N VAL A 65 0.83 4.86 -7.10
CA VAL A 65 -0.46 5.28 -7.66
C VAL A 65 -0.27 5.60 -9.12
N CYS A 66 -1.19 5.12 -9.95
CA CYS A 66 -1.16 5.34 -11.38
C CYS A 66 -2.12 6.46 -11.76
N SER A 67 -1.70 7.37 -12.64
CA SER A 67 -2.55 8.46 -13.12
C SER A 67 -3.83 7.97 -13.80
N SER A 68 -3.80 6.74 -14.36
CA SER A 68 -4.96 6.08 -14.96
C SER A 68 -5.95 5.50 -13.94
N LYS A 69 -5.54 5.30 -12.69
CA LYS A 69 -6.35 4.74 -11.60
C LYS A 69 -5.97 5.42 -10.29
N PRO A 70 -6.33 6.71 -10.11
CA PRO A 70 -5.92 7.49 -8.96
C PRO A 70 -6.38 6.90 -7.62
N ASN A 71 -7.46 6.11 -7.62
CA ASN A 71 -8.02 5.47 -6.42
C ASN A 71 -7.51 4.04 -6.18
N LYS A 72 -6.45 3.60 -6.89
CA LYS A 72 -5.83 2.29 -6.66
C LYS A 72 -4.41 2.44 -6.16
N CYS A 73 -4.17 1.90 -4.97
CA CYS A 73 -2.85 1.70 -4.44
C CYS A 73 -2.30 0.37 -4.96
N LEU A 74 -1.09 0.38 -5.54
CA LEU A 74 -0.43 -0.83 -5.99
C LEU A 74 0.81 -1.07 -5.13
N SER A 75 0.82 -2.22 -4.46
CA SER A 75 2.01 -2.82 -3.87
C SER A 75 2.80 -3.58 -4.95
N ILE A 76 4.14 -3.57 -4.87
CA ILE A 76 4.97 -4.48 -5.69
C ILE A 76 4.53 -5.94 -5.47
N VAL A 77 4.19 -6.29 -4.22
CA VAL A 77 3.72 -7.64 -3.86
C VAL A 77 2.38 -7.97 -4.55
N ALA A 78 1.44 -7.02 -4.56
CA ALA A 78 0.14 -7.22 -5.22
C ALA A 78 0.29 -7.29 -6.76
N LEU A 79 1.30 -6.63 -7.31
CA LEU A 79 1.64 -6.70 -8.73
C LEU A 79 2.25 -8.06 -9.13
N GLU A 80 3.09 -8.65 -8.28
CA GLU A 80 3.63 -10.00 -8.50
C GLU A 80 2.53 -11.07 -8.45
N ASN A 81 1.58 -10.96 -7.50
CA ASN A 81 0.48 -11.92 -7.35
C ASN A 81 -0.51 -11.89 -8.53
N LYS A 82 -0.68 -10.76 -9.24
CA LYS A 82 -1.56 -10.64 -10.41
C LYS A 82 -1.00 -11.23 -11.71
N ILE A 83 0.24 -11.69 -11.72
CA ILE A 83 0.87 -12.31 -12.90
C ILE A 83 0.71 -13.83 -12.89
N ASN A 84 0.35 -14.41 -11.74
CA ASN A 84 0.25 -15.85 -11.56
C ASN A 84 -1.20 -16.38 -11.66
N ASP A 85 -2.12 -15.58 -12.20
CA ASP A 85 -3.54 -15.88 -12.44
C ASP A 85 -3.90 -15.45 -13.88
#